data_AF-A0A494TC30-F1
#
_entry.id   AF-A0A494TC30-F1
#
_cell.length_a   1.000
_cell.length_b   1.000
_cell.length_c   1.000
_cell.angle_alpha   90.00
_cell.angle_beta   90.00
_cell.angle_gamma   90.00
#
_symmetry.space_group_name_H-M   'P 1'
#
loop_
_entity.id
_entity.type
_entity.pdbx_description
1 polymer ?
#
loop_
_entity_poly.entity_id
_entity_poly.type
_entity_poly.pdbx_seq_one_letter_code
_entity_poly.pdbx_strand_id
1 'polypeptide(L)' 'MELALDQATILRDRAASERAAAAATTLPQRRAMHERAAEAWDTMAFQIEDTSERAAVNKAAKGQ' A
#
# COMPACT_ATOMS: atom_id res chain seq x y z
N MET A 1 7.54 6.40 -12.98
CA MET A 1 7.94 5.24 -12.17
C MET A 1 8.34 5.70 -10.78
N GLU A 2 9.23 6.71 -10.67
CA GLU A 2 9.60 7.38 -9.41
C GLU A 2 8.38 7.82 -8.57
N LEU A 3 7.43 8.55 -9.17
CA LEU A 3 6.19 8.97 -8.48
C LEU A 3 5.32 7.80 -7.97
N ALA A 4 5.33 6.64 -8.62
CA ALA A 4 4.54 5.48 -8.20
C ALA A 4 5.18 4.77 -7.00
N LEU A 5 6.51 4.68 -6.98
CA LEU A 5 7.26 4.17 -5.83
C LEU A 5 7.11 5.08 -4.61
N ASP A 6 7.08 6.39 -4.81
CA ASP A 6 6.82 7.36 -3.73
C ASP A 6 5.40 7.17 -3.16
N GLN A 7 4.39 6.99 -4.02
CA GLN A 7 3.01 6.72 -3.58
C GLN A 7 2.90 5.39 -2.82
N ALA A 8 3.53 4.32 -3.31
CA ALA A 8 3.54 3.03 -2.62
C ALA A 8 4.21 3.12 -1.24
N THR A 9 5.29 3.89 -1.12
CA THR A 9 5.98 4.15 0.14
C THR A 9 5.09 4.87 1.14
N ILE A 10 4.40 5.95 0.72
CA ILE A 10 3.45 6.69 1.57
C ILE A 10 2.34 5.78 2.09
N LEU A 11 1.82 4.88 1.25
CA LEU A 11 0.77 3.95 1.63
C LEU A 11 1.26 2.91 2.65
N ARG A 12 2.50 2.41 2.49
CA ARG A 12 3.13 1.53 3.49
C ARG A 12 3.35 2.22 4.83
N ASP A 13 3.78 3.48 4.83
CA ASP A 13 3.94 4.26 6.07
C ASP A 13 2.61 4.45 6.80
N ARG A 14 1.52 4.64 6.05
CA ARG A 14 0.16 4.67 6.61
C ARG A 14 -0.24 3.31 7.17
N ALA A 15 0.03 2.21 6.47
CA ALA A 15 -0.24 0.86 6.96
C ALA A 15 0.52 0.58 8.27
N ALA A 16 1.80 0.98 8.35
CA ALA A 16 2.60 0.87 9.56
C ALA A 16 2.03 1.70 10.72
N SER A 17 1.56 2.92 10.44
CA SER A 17 0.92 3.79 11.43
C SER A 17 -0.37 3.19 11.99
N GLU A 18 -1.21 2.59 11.13
CA GLU A 18 -2.43 1.89 11.55
C GLU A 18 -2.11 0.65 12.41
N ARG A 19 -1.08 -0.13 12.06
CA ARG A 19 -0.62 -1.24 12.91
C ARG A 19 -0.14 -0.78 14.28
N ALA A 20 0.58 0.34 14.34
CA ALA A 20 1.00 0.92 15.62
C ALA A 20 -0.22 1.36 16.45
N ALA A 21 -1.24 1.96 15.84
CA ALA A 21 -2.49 2.31 16.50
C ALA A 21 -3.27 1.07 16.98
N ALA A 22 -3.31 -0.01 16.19
CA ALA A 22 -3.91 -1.29 16.60
C ALA A 22 -3.21 -1.90 17.83
N ALA A 23 -1.87 -1.84 17.86
CA ALA A 23 -1.08 -2.32 18.99
C ALA A 23 -1.30 -1.48 20.26
N ALA A 24 -1.48 -0.16 20.12
CA ALA A 24 -1.73 0.76 21.23
C ALA A 24 -3.16 0.67 21.78
N THR A 25 -4.12 0.12 21.03
CA THR A 25 -5.52 0.10 21.43
C THR A 25 -5.90 -1.16 22.23
N THR A 26 -6.70 -0.96 23.28
CA THR A 26 -7.20 -2.05 24.14
C THR A 26 -8.62 -2.50 23.77
N LEU A 27 -9.35 -1.68 23.01
CA LEU A 27 -10.71 -1.98 22.58
C LEU A 27 -10.67 -2.89 21.33
N PRO A 28 -11.19 -4.14 21.40
CA PRO A 28 -11.07 -5.10 20.30
C PRO A 28 -11.66 -4.60 18.98
N GLN A 29 -12.79 -3.89 19.04
CA GLN A 29 -13.45 -3.37 17.84
C GLN A 29 -12.64 -2.26 17.15
N ARG A 30 -11.96 -1.41 17.94
CA ARG A 30 -11.05 -0.40 17.39
C ARG A 30 -9.77 -1.03 16.85
N ARG A 31 -9.27 -2.07 17.50
CA ARG A 31 -8.10 -2.83 17.01
C ARG A 31 -8.39 -3.40 15.63
N ALA A 32 -9.51 -4.11 15.49
CA ALA A 32 -9.93 -4.70 14.22
C ALA A 32 -10.15 -3.65 13.12
N MET A 33 -10.61 -2.44 13.48
CA MET A 33 -10.71 -1.33 12.53
C MET A 33 -9.34 -0.91 11.99
N HIS A 34 -8.36 -0.68 12.89
CA HIS A 34 -7.00 -0.30 12.50
C HIS A 34 -6.30 -1.41 11.70
N GLU A 35 -6.47 -2.68 12.07
CA GLU A 35 -5.90 -3.82 11.34
C GLU A 35 -6.44 -3.88 9.90
N ARG A 36 -7.76 -3.77 9.71
CA ARG A 36 -8.36 -3.72 8.36
C ARG A 36 -7.90 -2.52 7.57
N ALA A 37 -7.72 -1.37 8.21
CA ALA A 37 -7.19 -0.18 7.54
C ALA A 37 -5.75 -0.40 7.07
N ALA A 38 -4.91 -1.02 7.90
CA ALA A 38 -3.54 -1.37 7.52
C ALA A 38 -3.51 -2.32 6.30
N GLU A 39 -4.34 -3.36 6.30
CA GLU A 39 -4.47 -4.30 5.17
C GLU A 39 -4.91 -3.61 3.88
N ALA A 40 -5.86 -2.66 3.98
CA ALA A 40 -6.32 -1.89 2.82
C ALA A 40 -5.21 -1.03 2.24
N TRP A 41 -4.42 -0.34 3.08
CA TRP A 41 -3.31 0.49 2.63
C TRP A 41 -2.20 -0.33 1.96
N ASP A 42 -1.84 -1.49 2.51
CA ASP A 42 -0.85 -2.37 1.89
C ASP A 42 -1.34 -2.95 0.55
N THR A 43 -2.62 -3.29 0.47
CA THR A 43 -3.23 -3.74 -0.79
C THR A 43 -3.13 -2.66 -1.86
N MET A 44 -3.39 -1.39 -1.50
CA MET A 44 -3.24 -0.27 -2.42
C MET A 44 -1.77 -0.07 -2.83
N ALA A 45 -0.82 -0.17 -1.90
CA ALA A 45 0.60 -0.06 -2.21
C ALA A 45 1.03 -1.12 -3.24
N PHE A 46 0.62 -2.37 -3.02
CA PHE A 46 0.88 -3.47 -3.95
C PHE A 46 0.27 -3.21 -5.34
N GLN A 47 -0.98 -2.73 -5.40
CA GLN A 47 -1.64 -2.42 -6.67
C GLN A 47 -0.93 -1.30 -7.46
N ILE A 48 -0.39 -0.29 -6.78
CA ILE A 48 0.38 0.78 -7.42
C ILE A 48 1.67 0.23 -8.02
N GLU A 49 2.38 -0.62 -7.29
CA GLU A 49 3.60 -1.27 -7.77
C GLU A 49 3.32 -2.17 -8.97
N ASP A 50 2.36 -3.08 -8.86
CA ASP A 50 1.97 -4.00 -9.95
C ASP A 50 1.55 -3.22 -11.20
N THR A 51 0.74 -2.16 -11.04
CA THR A 51 0.35 -1.31 -12.17
C THR A 51 1.56 -0.62 -12.81
N SER A 52 2.52 -0.17 -12.00
CA SER A 52 3.74 0.48 -12.51
C SER A 52 4.65 -0.48 -13.27
N GLU A 53 4.80 -1.72 -12.80
CA GLU A 53 5.58 -2.77 -13.46
C GLU A 53 4.95 -3.16 -14.80
N ARG A 54 3.63 -3.40 -14.82
CA ARG A 54 2.91 -3.75 -16.05
C ARG A 54 2.95 -2.63 -17.09
N ALA A 55 2.91 -1.37 -16.66
CA ALA A 55 3.06 -0.23 -17.55
C ALA A 55 4.46 -0.19 -18.21
N ALA A 56 5.52 -0.54 -17.47
CA ALA A 56 6.88 -0.61 -18.01
C ALA A 56 7.01 -1.72 -19.07
N VAL A 57 6.45 -2.91 -18.81
CA VAL A 57 6.44 -4.04 -19.76
C VAL A 57 5.68 -3.68 -21.04
N ASN A 58 4.48 -3.11 -20.93
CA ASN A 58 3.68 -2.72 -22.09
C ASN A 58 4.36 -1.67 -22.96
N LYS A 59 5.11 -0.74 -22.35
CA LYS A 59 5.90 0.25 -23.10
C LYS A 59 7.04 -0.40 -23.87
N ALA A 60 7.73 -1.37 -23.27
CA ALA A 60 8.80 -2.12 -23.94
C ALA A 60 8.27 -2.95 -25.12
N ALA A 61 7.12 -3.60 -24.97
CA ALA A 61 6.50 -4.42 -26.02
C ALA A 61 6.01 -3.62 -27.23
N LYS A 62 5.55 -2.37 -27.04
CA LYS A 62 5.08 -1.50 -28.14
C LYS A 62 6.22 -0.80 -28.89
N GLY A 63 7.46 -0.90 -28.42
CA GLY A 63 8.64 -0.32 -29.06
C GLY A 63 9.42 -1.29 -29.95
N GLN A 64 8.94 -2.52 -30.12
CA GLN A 64 9.46 -3.52 -31.05
C GLN A 64 8.74 -3.48 -32.39
#